data_AF-A0A7V3QZK4-F1
#
_entry.id   AF-A0A7V3QZK4-F1
#
_cell.length_a   1.000
_cell.length_b   1.000
_cell.length_c   1.000
_cell.angle_alpha   90.00
_cell.angle_beta   90.00
_cell.angle_gamma   90.00
#
_symmetry.space_group_name_H-M   'P 1'
#
loop_
_entity.id
_entity.type
_entity.pdbx_description
1 polymer ?
#
loop_
_entity_poly.entity_id
_entity_poly.type
_entity_poly.pdbx_seq_one_letter_code
_entity_poly.pdbx_strand_id
1 'polypeptide(L)'
;MLLPVWVLLTLMLFWQISFLGSIRRLGAPFQRMRADWKLKKERKRQSVNREEVMEQVRQKQQERLQREEVRQAYRDARISERAATVPALPLEPPPDHGRYRLPPSDLLDPPKPRPPVNEQRLREKAARIEARLMEFDIAGEVVEIHPGPVVTIFEFKPAPGVKYTRITSLEEDLALSLKADHIRVDRVSGKSHIGIEVPNEQREIISFRELIESRAFAETPGRLPIALGKTVEGEPFITTLDQMPHLLVAGTTGSGKSVGINALIHSILFRSSPDEVKFILIDPKQVELKVYEEIPHLMTPVVTDVKKAANALNWAVREMTERYKYLAAAKVRSIDQYNAYVRSLTPSSADGVPDMNRPLPYIVIVIDELYDLMAAVAKEVETAIARLSAMARAVGIHLILATQRPSRDVITGVIKSNLSSRIAFQVREKLESRLILDQNGAETLEGKGDMLYLPPGSGRLVRVHGGFLSNAETQRVIQYLSRQGEPSFDADILKDAPAAEGGEPAAEGA
;
A
#
# COMPACT_ATOMS: atom_id res chain seq x y z
N MET A 1 -97.37 -8.39 -59.10
CA MET A 1 -96.02 -8.23 -59.70
C MET A 1 -94.98 -7.86 -58.63
N LEU A 2 -94.81 -8.63 -57.55
CA LEU A 2 -93.86 -8.30 -56.46
C LEU A 2 -92.74 -9.35 -56.24
N LEU A 3 -92.79 -10.47 -56.98
CA LEU A 3 -91.77 -11.52 -56.91
C LEU A 3 -90.38 -11.14 -57.51
N PRO A 4 -90.25 -10.34 -58.60
CA PRO A 4 -88.94 -10.12 -59.22
C PRO A 4 -88.05 -9.12 -58.46
N VAL A 5 -88.63 -8.25 -57.63
CA VAL A 5 -87.89 -7.22 -56.89
C VAL A 5 -87.08 -7.82 -55.74
N TRP A 6 -87.60 -8.85 -55.08
CA TRP A 6 -86.93 -9.52 -53.96
C TRP A 6 -85.73 -10.38 -54.38
N VAL A 7 -85.75 -10.95 -55.59
CA VAL A 7 -84.65 -11.75 -56.12
C VAL A 7 -83.44 -10.85 -56.48
N LEU A 8 -83.70 -9.65 -57.01
CA LEU A 8 -82.65 -8.67 -57.31
C LEU A 8 -81.98 -8.10 -56.05
N LEU A 9 -82.77 -7.82 -55.01
CA LEU A 9 -82.24 -7.31 -53.73
C LEU A 9 -81.37 -8.34 -52.99
N THR A 10 -81.75 -9.62 -53.03
CA THR A 10 -80.98 -10.69 -52.40
C THR A 10 -79.66 -10.99 -53.15
N LEU A 11 -79.65 -10.91 -54.48
CA LEU A 11 -78.43 -11.04 -55.28
C LEU A 11 -77.45 -9.87 -55.07
N MET A 12 -77.94 -8.63 -54.92
CA MET A 12 -77.07 -7.47 -54.64
C MET A 12 -76.39 -7.56 -53.26
N LEU A 13 -77.12 -8.01 -52.23
CA LEU A 13 -76.56 -8.20 -50.89
C LEU A 13 -75.49 -9.31 -50.86
N PHE A 14 -75.68 -10.38 -51.63
CA PHE A 14 -74.69 -11.46 -51.71
C PHE A 14 -73.40 -11.03 -52.41
N TRP A 15 -73.50 -10.16 -53.44
CA TRP A 15 -72.34 -9.59 -54.12
C TRP A 15 -71.55 -8.60 -53.24
N GLN A 16 -72.22 -7.77 -52.44
CA GLN A 16 -71.53 -6.84 -51.53
C GLN A 16 -70.72 -7.55 -50.43
N ILE A 17 -71.24 -8.66 -49.87
CA ILE A 17 -70.55 -9.40 -48.81
C ILE A 17 -69.31 -10.13 -49.35
N SER A 18 -69.35 -10.65 -50.58
CA SER A 18 -68.21 -11.33 -51.21
C SER A 18 -67.10 -10.36 -51.65
N PHE A 19 -67.47 -9.13 -52.05
CA PHE A 19 -66.51 -8.10 -52.48
C PHE A 19 -65.71 -7.51 -51.29
N LEU A 20 -66.36 -7.24 -50.14
CA LEU A 20 -65.66 -6.76 -48.94
C LEU A 20 -64.72 -7.82 -48.32
N GLY A 21 -65.07 -9.11 -48.43
CA GLY A 21 -64.21 -10.20 -47.97
C GLY A 21 -62.90 -10.34 -48.76
N SER A 22 -62.94 -10.03 -50.06
CA SER A 22 -61.80 -10.17 -50.96
C SER A 22 -60.78 -9.03 -50.83
N ILE A 23 -61.23 -7.80 -50.55
CA ILE A 23 -60.35 -6.63 -50.36
C ILE A 23 -59.54 -6.74 -49.05
N ARG A 24 -60.08 -7.37 -48.01
CA ARG A 24 -59.37 -7.57 -46.72
C ARG A 24 -58.25 -8.60 -46.78
N ARG A 25 -58.25 -9.54 -47.73
CA ARG A 25 -57.19 -10.56 -47.89
C ARG A 25 -55.98 -10.10 -48.71
N LEU A 26 -56.11 -9.04 -49.52
CA LEU A 26 -55.03 -8.53 -50.37
C LEU A 26 -54.10 -7.51 -49.66
N GLY A 27 -54.54 -6.86 -48.58
CA GLY A 27 -53.72 -5.86 -47.86
C GLY A 27 -52.74 -6.40 -46.82
N ALA A 28 -52.99 -7.60 -46.29
CA ALA A 28 -52.18 -8.21 -45.22
C ALA A 28 -50.72 -8.57 -45.61
N PRO A 29 -50.42 -9.15 -46.80
CA PRO A 29 -49.04 -9.48 -47.16
C PRO A 29 -48.17 -8.23 -47.43
N PHE A 30 -48.76 -7.16 -47.96
CA PHE A 30 -48.03 -5.92 -48.28
C PHE A 30 -47.59 -5.15 -47.03
N GLN A 31 -48.40 -5.17 -45.96
CA GLN A 31 -48.03 -4.55 -44.69
C GLN A 31 -46.92 -5.30 -43.96
N ARG A 32 -46.93 -6.64 -43.97
CA ARG A 32 -45.87 -7.46 -43.37
C ARG A 32 -44.54 -7.27 -44.10
N MET A 33 -44.54 -7.23 -45.43
CA MET A 33 -43.33 -7.02 -46.23
C MET A 33 -42.70 -5.63 -46.00
N ARG A 34 -43.51 -4.58 -45.81
CA ARG A 34 -43.02 -3.24 -45.44
C ARG A 34 -42.42 -3.18 -44.04
N ALA A 35 -42.99 -3.91 -43.07
CA ALA A 35 -42.47 -3.98 -41.71
C ALA A 35 -41.12 -4.73 -41.66
N ASP A 36 -41.01 -5.87 -42.34
CA ASP A 36 -39.77 -6.65 -42.43
C ASP A 36 -38.65 -5.89 -43.17
N TRP A 37 -39.00 -5.13 -44.20
CA TRP A 37 -38.03 -4.30 -44.91
C TRP A 37 -37.49 -3.15 -44.04
N LYS A 38 -38.35 -2.53 -43.21
CA LYS A 38 -37.92 -1.53 -42.22
C LYS A 38 -37.04 -2.14 -41.13
N LEU A 39 -37.42 -3.29 -40.57
CA LEU A 39 -36.63 -4.02 -39.57
C LEU A 39 -35.26 -4.47 -40.08
N LYS A 40 -35.18 -4.96 -41.33
CA LYS A 40 -33.88 -5.30 -41.97
C LYS A 40 -33.02 -4.06 -42.19
N LYS A 41 -33.62 -2.93 -42.57
CA LYS A 41 -32.90 -1.66 -42.78
C LYS A 41 -32.39 -1.05 -41.47
N GLU A 42 -33.16 -1.18 -40.38
CA GLU A 42 -32.76 -0.75 -39.03
C GLU A 42 -31.67 -1.64 -38.46
N ARG A 43 -31.76 -2.97 -38.58
CA ARG A 43 -30.69 -3.90 -38.16
C ARG A 43 -29.38 -3.64 -38.89
N LYS A 44 -29.43 -3.34 -40.20
CA LYS A 44 -28.24 -3.02 -41.01
C LYS A 44 -27.64 -1.66 -40.65
N ARG A 45 -28.45 -0.68 -40.23
CA ARG A 45 -27.96 0.60 -39.68
C ARG A 45 -27.35 0.44 -38.29
N GLN A 46 -27.94 -0.39 -37.43
CA GLN A 46 -27.42 -0.67 -36.10
C GLN A 46 -26.11 -1.47 -36.13
N SER A 47 -25.93 -2.39 -37.08
CA SER A 47 -24.66 -3.13 -37.23
C SER A 47 -23.53 -2.22 -37.68
N VAL A 48 -23.77 -1.34 -38.66
CA VAL A 48 -22.76 -0.38 -39.15
C VAL A 48 -22.37 0.63 -38.06
N ASN A 49 -23.34 1.18 -37.33
CA ASN A 49 -23.06 2.10 -36.22
C ASN A 49 -22.30 1.40 -35.07
N ARG A 50 -22.56 0.12 -34.82
CA ARG A 50 -21.84 -0.65 -33.78
C ARG A 50 -20.40 -0.97 -34.18
N GLU A 51 -20.13 -1.25 -35.45
CA GLU A 51 -18.76 -1.39 -35.97
C GLU A 51 -18.00 -0.07 -35.89
N GLU A 52 -18.60 1.05 -36.32
CA GLU A 52 -17.99 2.38 -36.23
C GLU A 52 -17.64 2.78 -34.77
N VAL A 53 -18.53 2.48 -33.83
CA VAL A 53 -18.29 2.73 -32.39
C VAL A 53 -17.16 1.83 -31.85
N MET A 54 -17.10 0.55 -32.25
CA MET A 54 -16.02 -0.36 -31.85
C MET A 54 -14.66 0.07 -32.40
N GLU A 55 -14.62 0.55 -33.65
CA GLU A 55 -13.42 1.09 -34.30
C GLU A 55 -12.91 2.33 -33.54
N GLN A 56 -13.80 3.26 -33.16
CA GLN A 56 -13.45 4.44 -32.38
C GLN A 56 -12.94 4.09 -30.96
N VAL A 57 -13.54 3.09 -30.30
CA VAL A 57 -13.07 2.62 -28.99
C VAL A 57 -11.67 2.01 -29.10
N ARG A 58 -11.41 1.22 -30.15
CA ARG A 58 -10.11 0.61 -30.40
C ARG A 58 -9.03 1.64 -30.73
N GLN A 59 -9.35 2.65 -31.54
CA GLN A 59 -8.44 3.77 -31.82
C GLN A 59 -8.11 4.54 -30.54
N LYS A 60 -9.11 4.89 -29.72
CA LYS A 60 -8.87 5.55 -28.42
C LYS A 60 -8.04 4.69 -27.46
N GLN A 61 -8.21 3.37 -27.46
CA GLN A 61 -7.36 2.47 -26.68
C GLN A 61 -5.92 2.45 -27.17
N GLN A 62 -5.68 2.39 -28.49
CA GLN A 62 -4.33 2.46 -29.05
C GLN A 62 -3.63 3.80 -28.76
N GLU A 63 -4.34 4.92 -28.89
CA GLU A 63 -3.80 6.24 -28.51
C GLU A 63 -3.44 6.31 -27.02
N ARG A 64 -4.23 5.67 -26.16
CA ARG A 64 -4.00 5.65 -24.71
C ARG A 64 -2.77 4.81 -24.35
N LEU A 65 -2.60 3.65 -25.00
CA LEU A 65 -1.41 2.79 -24.85
C LEU A 65 -0.15 3.50 -25.34
N GLN A 66 -0.20 4.15 -26.51
CA GLN A 66 0.93 4.94 -27.02
C GLN A 66 1.29 6.10 -26.10
N ARG A 67 0.30 6.79 -25.51
CA ARG A 67 0.56 7.85 -24.51
C ARG A 67 1.21 7.31 -23.25
N GLU A 68 0.85 6.12 -22.79
CA GLU A 68 1.48 5.47 -21.64
C GLU A 68 2.92 5.05 -21.94
N GLU A 69 3.18 4.45 -23.10
CA GLU A 69 4.53 4.08 -23.56
C GLU A 69 5.45 5.30 -23.66
N VAL A 70 4.99 6.39 -24.28
CA VAL A 70 5.76 7.63 -24.38
C VAL A 70 6.05 8.18 -22.97
N ARG A 71 5.06 8.15 -22.07
CA ARG A 71 5.24 8.64 -20.69
C ARG A 71 6.24 7.80 -19.90
N GLN A 72 6.28 6.49 -20.16
CA GLN A 72 7.23 5.57 -19.57
C GLN A 72 8.65 5.84 -20.09
N ALA A 73 8.82 5.96 -21.41
CA ALA A 73 10.10 6.31 -22.03
C ALA A 73 10.66 7.65 -21.52
N TYR A 74 9.81 8.67 -21.35
CA TYR A 74 10.21 9.96 -20.76
C TYR A 74 10.64 9.84 -19.29
N ARG A 75 10.04 8.93 -18.51
CA ARG A 75 10.46 8.69 -17.12
C ARG A 75 11.80 7.97 -17.07
N ASP A 76 11.97 6.94 -17.88
CA ASP A 76 13.19 6.13 -17.93
C ASP A 76 14.39 6.97 -18.38
N ALA A 77 14.20 7.82 -19.41
CA ALA A 77 15.21 8.78 -19.85
C ALA A 77 15.61 9.77 -18.73
N ARG A 78 14.64 10.27 -17.96
CA ARG A 78 14.89 11.20 -16.85
C ARG A 78 15.59 10.53 -15.66
N ILE A 79 15.35 9.24 -15.43
CA ILE A 79 16.07 8.45 -14.42
C ILE A 79 17.53 8.26 -14.87
N SER A 80 17.76 7.93 -16.14
CA SER A 80 19.10 7.76 -16.71
C SER A 80 19.92 9.06 -16.69
N GLU A 81 19.31 10.20 -17.03
CA GLU A 81 19.97 11.51 -17.05
C GLU A 81 20.33 12.00 -15.64
N ARG A 82 19.48 11.69 -14.65
CA ARG A 82 19.78 11.96 -13.23
C ARG A 82 20.83 11.03 -12.64
N ALA A 83 20.88 9.77 -13.07
CA ALA A 83 21.94 8.84 -12.67
C ALA A 83 23.32 9.30 -13.16
N ALA A 84 23.39 9.93 -14.35
CA ALA A 84 24.62 10.46 -14.91
C ALA A 84 25.14 11.75 -14.22
N THR A 85 24.31 12.42 -13.41
CA THR A 85 24.62 13.73 -12.80
C THR A 85 24.87 13.67 -11.29
N VAL A 86 24.85 12.49 -10.67
CA VAL A 86 25.26 12.33 -9.27
C VAL A 86 26.78 12.41 -9.19
N PRO A 87 27.37 13.39 -8.48
CA PRO A 87 28.80 13.38 -8.22
C PRO A 87 29.12 12.10 -7.44
N ALA A 88 29.99 11.25 -7.99
CA ALA A 88 30.55 10.15 -7.23
C ALA A 88 31.35 10.75 -6.06
N LEU A 89 30.78 10.72 -4.86
CA LEU A 89 31.57 10.93 -3.65
C LEU A 89 32.75 9.94 -3.72
N PRO A 90 33.98 10.36 -3.39
CA PRO A 90 35.10 9.44 -3.30
C PRO A 90 34.84 8.49 -2.14
N LEU A 91 34.14 7.40 -2.43
CA LEU A 91 33.93 6.28 -1.53
C LEU A 91 35.29 5.60 -1.40
N GLU A 92 35.81 5.55 -0.18
CA GLU A 92 37.03 4.79 0.12
C GLU A 92 36.91 3.36 -0.43
N PRO A 93 37.99 2.79 -0.99
CA PRO A 93 37.96 1.41 -1.46
C PRO A 93 37.56 0.49 -0.31
N PRO A 94 36.74 -0.55 -0.57
CA PRO A 94 36.38 -1.51 0.47
C PRO A 94 37.68 -2.07 1.04
N PRO A 95 37.88 -2.03 2.37
CA PRO A 95 39.10 -2.55 2.94
C PRO A 95 39.19 -4.04 2.71
N ASP A 96 40.40 -4.46 2.36
CA ASP A 96 40.83 -5.85 2.34
C ASP A 96 40.46 -6.50 3.70
N HIS A 97 39.97 -7.74 3.68
CA HIS A 97 39.49 -8.58 4.81
C HIS A 97 37.97 -8.64 5.11
N GLY A 98 37.21 -9.31 4.24
CA GLY A 98 36.27 -10.41 4.59
C GLY A 98 35.15 -10.25 5.63
N ARG A 99 34.90 -9.08 6.24
CA ARG A 99 33.78 -8.84 7.17
C ARG A 99 32.90 -7.69 6.69
N TYR A 100 31.60 -7.97 6.59
CA TYR A 100 30.56 -6.99 6.25
C TYR A 100 30.57 -5.79 7.21
N ARG A 101 30.49 -4.58 6.66
CA ARG A 101 30.40 -3.31 7.37
C ARG A 101 29.09 -2.61 7.06
N LEU A 102 28.43 -2.11 8.10
CA LEU A 102 27.22 -1.30 7.95
C LEU A 102 27.52 -0.03 7.14
N PRO A 103 26.52 0.48 6.39
CA PRO A 103 26.66 1.72 5.64
C PRO A 103 26.81 2.91 6.60
N PRO A 104 27.81 3.79 6.38
CA PRO A 104 27.93 5.03 7.15
C PRO A 104 26.81 6.02 6.76
N SER A 105 26.40 6.87 7.72
CA SER A 105 25.30 7.83 7.52
C SER A 105 25.66 8.99 6.57
N ASP A 106 26.94 9.18 6.28
CA ASP A 106 27.46 10.18 5.33
C ASP A 106 27.09 9.89 3.87
N LEU A 107 26.68 8.66 3.56
CA LEU A 107 26.06 8.30 2.27
C LEU A 107 24.71 9.00 2.05
N LEU A 108 24.09 9.50 3.12
CA LEU A 108 22.81 10.20 3.11
C LEU A 108 23.01 11.72 3.15
N ASP A 109 22.06 12.44 2.55
CA ASP A 109 22.12 13.90 2.47
C ASP A 109 21.81 14.53 3.85
N PRO A 110 22.57 15.56 4.28
CA PRO A 110 22.33 16.22 5.55
C PRO A 110 20.96 16.91 5.59
N PRO A 111 20.34 17.05 6.79
CA PRO A 111 19.07 17.73 6.94
C PRO A 111 19.18 19.20 6.49
N LYS A 112 18.12 19.70 5.86
CA LYS A 112 18.02 21.11 5.51
C LYS A 112 17.68 21.94 6.75
N PRO A 113 18.19 23.18 6.88
CA PRO A 113 17.85 24.05 8.00
C PRO A 113 16.35 24.34 8.02
N ARG A 114 15.78 24.38 9.22
CA ARG A 114 14.35 24.66 9.44
C ARG A 114 14.03 26.11 9.08
N PRO A 115 12.91 26.39 8.39
CA PRO A 115 12.45 27.75 8.18
C PRO A 115 12.07 28.40 9.52
N PRO A 116 12.28 29.72 9.69
CA PRO A 116 11.92 30.41 10.93
C PRO A 116 10.41 30.46 11.11
N VAL A 117 9.95 30.21 12.34
CA VAL A 117 8.53 30.30 12.69
C VAL A 117 8.11 31.76 12.87
N ASN A 118 7.05 32.18 12.18
CA ASN A 118 6.49 33.52 12.33
C ASN A 118 5.32 33.51 13.33
N GLU A 119 5.60 33.88 14.58
CA GLU A 119 4.61 33.88 15.67
C GLU A 119 3.40 34.77 15.38
N GLN A 120 3.59 35.92 14.74
CA GLN A 120 2.49 36.84 14.44
C GLN A 120 1.47 36.16 13.51
N ARG A 121 1.94 35.49 12.45
CA ARG A 121 1.07 34.73 11.55
C ARG A 121 0.34 33.59 12.25
N LEU A 122 1.00 32.92 13.19
CA LEU A 122 0.36 31.86 13.96
C LEU A 122 -0.77 32.41 14.84
N ARG A 123 -0.57 33.56 15.49
CA ARG A 123 -1.63 34.24 16.25
C ARG A 123 -2.78 34.70 15.37
N GLU A 124 -2.50 35.21 14.18
CA GLU A 124 -3.53 35.55 13.19
C GLU A 124 -4.33 34.31 12.76
N LYS A 125 -3.67 33.15 12.55
CA LYS A 125 -4.36 31.89 12.27
C LYS A 125 -5.23 31.42 13.45
N ALA A 126 -4.73 31.52 14.68
CA ALA A 126 -5.49 31.18 15.89
C ALA A 126 -6.77 32.04 16.01
N ALA A 127 -6.66 33.36 15.86
CA ALA A 127 -7.81 34.26 15.89
C ALA A 127 -8.84 33.95 14.78
N ARG A 128 -8.38 33.52 13.60
CA ARG A 128 -9.26 33.09 12.50
C ARG A 128 -9.99 31.78 12.81
N ILE A 129 -9.33 30.85 13.50
CA ILE A 129 -9.96 29.60 13.97
C ILE A 129 -11.09 29.94 14.95
N GLU A 130 -10.80 30.78 15.96
CA GLU A 130 -11.77 31.20 16.98
C GLU A 130 -12.97 31.93 16.35
N ALA A 131 -12.70 32.92 15.48
CA ALA A 131 -13.75 33.67 14.80
C ALA A 131 -14.65 32.76 13.95
N ARG A 132 -14.05 31.82 13.20
CA ARG A 132 -14.80 30.90 12.35
C ARG A 132 -15.65 29.92 13.17
N LEU A 133 -15.12 29.40 14.27
CA LEU A 133 -15.91 28.55 15.18
C LEU A 133 -17.05 29.33 15.83
N MET A 134 -16.82 30.59 16.18
CA MET A 134 -17.84 31.47 16.75
C MET A 134 -18.99 31.75 15.77
N GLU A 135 -18.71 31.89 14.47
CA GLU A 135 -19.75 32.02 13.42
C GLU A 135 -20.71 30.82 13.36
N PHE A 136 -20.27 29.64 13.80
CA PHE A 136 -21.09 28.42 13.91
C PHE A 136 -21.63 28.18 15.32
N ASP A 137 -21.64 29.20 16.18
CA ASP A 137 -22.10 29.13 17.57
C ASP A 137 -21.33 28.08 18.39
N ILE A 138 -20.01 28.03 18.17
CA ILE A 138 -19.06 27.22 18.92
C ILE A 138 -18.11 28.17 19.66
N ALA A 139 -18.45 28.48 20.91
CA ALA A 139 -17.60 29.28 21.78
C ALA A 139 -16.41 28.47 22.29
N GLY A 140 -15.25 29.13 22.37
CA GLY A 140 -14.01 28.59 22.93
C GLY A 140 -12.82 29.47 22.55
N GLU A 141 -11.64 29.08 22.99
CA GLU A 141 -10.39 29.83 22.79
C GLU A 141 -9.23 28.88 22.46
N VAL A 142 -8.25 29.37 21.70
CA VAL A 142 -6.98 28.67 21.45
C VAL A 142 -6.03 28.99 22.59
N VAL A 143 -5.69 27.98 23.38
CA VAL A 143 -4.86 28.14 24.59
C VAL A 143 -3.37 28.00 24.32
N GLU A 144 -2.99 27.09 23.42
CA GLU A 144 -1.60 26.77 23.09
C GLU A 144 -1.44 26.56 21.57
N ILE A 145 -0.25 26.89 21.06
CA ILE A 145 0.13 26.69 19.65
C ILE A 145 1.45 25.93 19.62
N HIS A 146 1.46 24.77 18.97
CA HIS A 146 2.64 23.92 18.83
C HIS A 146 3.05 23.84 17.34
N PRO A 147 4.03 24.65 16.89
CA PRO A 147 4.53 24.59 15.53
C PRO A 147 5.35 23.32 15.32
N GLY A 148 4.89 22.46 14.41
CA GLY A 148 5.59 21.26 13.98
C GLY A 148 6.27 21.41 12.62
N PRO A 149 6.93 20.37 12.10
CA PRO A 149 7.67 20.43 10.83
C PRO A 149 6.75 20.55 9.60
N VAL A 150 5.58 19.90 9.61
CA VAL A 150 4.65 19.86 8.46
C VAL A 150 3.30 20.50 8.79
N VAL A 151 2.82 20.32 10.01
CA VAL A 151 1.58 20.90 10.52
C VAL A 151 1.84 21.68 11.81
N THR A 152 0.98 22.63 12.12
CA THR A 152 0.92 23.32 13.41
C THR A 152 -0.33 22.88 14.15
N ILE A 153 -0.20 22.53 15.43
CA ILE A 153 -1.32 22.16 16.28
C ILE A 153 -1.79 23.41 17.04
N PHE A 154 -3.07 23.73 16.90
CA PHE A 154 -3.75 24.74 17.70
C PHE A 154 -4.60 24.01 18.74
N GLU A 155 -4.24 24.11 20.03
CA GLU A 155 -5.04 23.54 21.11
C GLU A 155 -6.24 24.44 21.39
N PHE A 156 -7.42 24.01 20.96
CA PHE A 156 -8.68 24.70 21.20
C PHE A 156 -9.39 24.15 22.43
N LYS A 157 -9.73 25.04 23.37
CA LYS A 157 -10.52 24.74 24.55
C LYS A 157 -11.97 25.15 24.31
N PRO A 158 -12.88 24.20 24.05
CA PRO A 158 -14.29 24.52 23.85
C PRO A 158 -14.96 24.96 25.15
N ALA A 159 -15.96 25.83 25.05
CA ALA A 159 -16.82 26.21 26.17
C ALA A 159 -17.64 25.01 26.69
N PRO A 160 -18.06 25.00 27.97
CA PRO A 160 -18.88 23.93 28.53
C PRO A 160 -20.14 23.66 27.70
N GLY A 161 -20.42 22.38 27.44
CA GLY A 161 -21.61 21.95 26.68
C GLY A 161 -21.40 21.83 25.17
N VAL A 162 -20.28 22.31 24.62
CA VAL A 162 -19.93 22.09 23.21
C VAL A 162 -19.52 20.63 23.00
N LYS A 163 -20.22 19.95 22.09
CA LYS A 163 -19.91 18.55 21.74
C LYS A 163 -18.74 18.48 20.76
N TYR A 164 -17.81 17.54 21.00
CA TYR A 164 -16.70 17.22 20.10
C TYR A 164 -17.14 17.03 18.64
N THR A 165 -18.27 16.33 18.43
CA THR A 165 -18.78 16.02 17.08
C THR A 165 -19.15 17.25 16.26
N ARG A 166 -19.53 18.37 16.92
CA ARG A 166 -19.83 19.64 16.23
C ARG A 166 -18.58 20.28 15.66
N ILE A 167 -17.44 20.11 16.32
CA ILE A 167 -16.17 20.70 15.86
C ILE A 167 -15.59 19.84 14.74
N THR A 168 -15.62 18.50 14.89
CA THR A 168 -15.16 17.59 13.82
C THR A 168 -16.00 17.67 12.54
N SER A 169 -17.28 18.04 12.63
CA SER A 169 -18.10 18.23 11.42
C SER A 169 -17.75 19.48 10.62
N LEU A 170 -16.96 20.40 11.19
CA LEU A 170 -16.56 21.66 10.55
C LEU A 170 -15.14 21.60 9.98
N GLU A 171 -14.50 20.43 9.89
CA GLU A 171 -13.14 20.29 9.34
C GLU A 171 -13.01 20.91 7.94
N GLU A 172 -13.97 20.67 7.05
CA GLU A 172 -13.97 21.20 5.69
C GLU A 172 -14.19 22.72 5.66
N ASP A 173 -15.09 23.24 6.51
CA ASP A 173 -15.34 24.68 6.66
C ASP A 173 -14.14 25.43 7.24
N LEU A 174 -13.44 24.81 8.21
CA LEU A 174 -12.22 25.34 8.79
C LEU A 174 -11.09 25.34 7.76
N ALA A 175 -10.95 24.27 6.98
CA ALA A 175 -9.94 24.18 5.93
C ALA A 175 -10.12 25.30 4.89
N LEU A 176 -11.36 25.51 4.44
CA LEU A 176 -11.71 26.58 3.52
C LEU A 176 -11.39 27.96 4.10
N SER A 177 -11.79 28.21 5.36
CA SER A 177 -11.48 29.46 6.04
C SER A 177 -9.99 29.68 6.11
N LEU A 178 -9.20 28.70 6.55
CA LEU A 178 -7.77 28.86 6.74
C LEU A 178 -6.95 28.81 5.45
N LYS A 179 -7.57 28.56 4.29
CA LYS A 179 -6.92 28.34 3.00
C LYS A 179 -5.96 27.14 3.04
N ALA A 180 -6.35 26.11 3.76
CA ALA A 180 -5.65 24.84 3.82
C ALA A 180 -6.35 23.81 2.91
N ASP A 181 -5.58 22.87 2.35
CA ASP A 181 -6.14 21.77 1.56
C ASP A 181 -7.00 20.86 2.44
N HIS A 182 -6.45 20.45 3.59
CA HIS A 182 -7.13 19.66 4.60
C HIS A 182 -6.75 20.15 6.01
N ILE A 183 -7.63 19.87 6.98
CA ILE A 183 -7.38 20.05 8.41
C ILE A 183 -7.80 18.76 9.11
N ARG A 184 -7.10 18.43 10.18
CA ARG A 184 -7.45 17.31 11.05
C ARG A 184 -7.80 17.82 12.43
N VAL A 185 -8.93 17.35 12.97
CA VAL A 185 -9.34 17.63 14.34
C VAL A 185 -9.27 16.34 15.16
N ASP A 186 -8.43 16.33 16.19
CA ASP A 186 -8.26 15.17 17.08
C ASP A 186 -8.23 15.60 18.56
N ARG A 187 -8.34 14.65 19.47
CA ARG A 187 -8.28 14.92 20.91
C ARG A 187 -6.83 15.00 21.38
N VAL A 188 -6.53 15.99 22.21
CA VAL A 188 -5.21 16.07 22.86
C VAL A 188 -5.16 15.10 24.04
N SER A 189 -4.07 14.35 24.13
CA SER A 189 -3.87 13.36 25.19
C SER A 189 -3.79 14.03 26.56
N GLY A 190 -4.60 13.58 27.52
CA GLY A 190 -4.51 14.03 28.92
C GLY A 190 -5.00 15.45 29.17
N LYS A 191 -5.54 16.15 28.17
CA LYS A 191 -6.13 17.49 28.29
C LYS A 191 -7.58 17.47 27.81
N SER A 192 -8.42 18.38 28.32
CA SER A 192 -9.79 18.61 27.81
C SER A 192 -9.81 19.53 26.58
N HIS A 193 -8.74 19.54 25.80
CA HIS A 193 -8.57 20.37 24.61
C HIS A 193 -8.70 19.53 23.34
N ILE A 194 -9.00 20.22 22.26
CA ILE A 194 -9.11 19.66 20.92
C ILE A 194 -7.93 20.21 20.11
N GLY A 195 -7.15 19.32 19.51
CA GLY A 195 -6.06 19.70 18.63
C GLY A 195 -6.59 19.92 17.22
N ILE A 196 -6.43 21.13 16.71
CA ILE A 196 -6.72 21.47 15.32
C ILE A 196 -5.38 21.52 14.59
N GLU A 197 -5.11 20.51 13.78
CA GLU A 197 -3.87 20.39 13.01
C GLU A 197 -4.02 21.08 11.66
N VAL A 198 -3.29 22.18 11.47
CA VAL A 198 -3.33 22.99 10.25
C VAL A 198 -2.01 22.87 9.50
N PRO A 199 -2.01 22.58 8.19
CA PRO A 199 -0.79 22.52 7.39
C PRO A 199 0.01 23.82 7.41
N ASN A 200 1.34 23.68 7.49
CA ASN A 200 2.26 24.80 7.34
C ASN A 200 2.33 25.23 5.88
N GLU A 201 2.52 26.54 5.66
CA GLU A 201 2.73 27.08 4.30
C GLU A 201 4.06 26.60 3.70
N GLN A 202 5.09 26.51 4.54
CA GLN A 202 6.38 25.93 4.20
C GLN A 202 6.55 24.64 5.00
N ARG A 203 6.38 23.50 4.32
CA ARG A 203 6.53 22.18 4.92
C ARG A 203 8.00 21.78 4.90
N GLU A 204 8.51 21.30 6.03
CA GLU A 204 9.87 20.77 6.12
C GLU A 204 9.98 19.41 5.41
N ILE A 205 11.11 19.17 4.75
CA ILE A 205 11.49 17.84 4.28
C ILE A 205 12.28 17.18 5.40
N ILE A 206 11.77 16.08 5.92
CA ILE A 206 12.43 15.32 6.98
C ILE A 206 13.49 14.45 6.32
N SER A 207 14.77 14.75 6.53
CA SER A 207 15.85 13.91 5.99
C SER A 207 15.86 12.55 6.69
N PHE A 208 15.98 11.47 5.92
CA PHE A 208 16.18 10.13 6.47
C PHE A 208 17.44 10.03 7.33
N ARG A 209 18.50 10.77 6.98
CA ARG A 209 19.76 10.82 7.75
C ARG A 209 19.53 11.26 9.19
N GLU A 210 18.72 12.30 9.39
CA GLU A 210 18.40 12.82 10.72
C GLU A 210 17.73 11.77 11.61
N LEU A 211 16.95 10.86 11.02
CA LEU A 211 16.31 9.77 11.75
C LEU A 211 17.32 8.70 12.16
N ILE A 212 18.22 8.31 11.25
CA ILE A 212 19.26 7.30 11.50
C ILE A 212 20.29 7.78 12.52
N GLU A 213 20.67 9.06 12.48
CA GLU A 213 21.60 9.68 13.44
C GLU A 213 20.93 10.00 14.78
N SER A 214 19.61 9.83 14.90
CA SER A 214 18.89 10.12 16.14
C SER A 214 19.24 9.15 17.26
N ARG A 215 19.23 9.67 18.50
CA ARG A 215 19.36 8.85 19.71
C ARG A 215 18.28 7.77 19.79
N ALA A 216 17.05 8.10 19.39
CA ALA A 216 15.93 7.16 19.36
C ALA A 216 16.25 5.93 18.48
N PHE A 217 16.88 6.14 17.33
CA PHE A 217 17.27 5.04 16.46
C PHE A 217 18.41 4.22 17.07
N ALA A 218 19.42 4.89 17.64
CA ALA A 218 20.56 4.24 18.32
C ALA A 218 20.14 3.34 19.50
N GLU A 219 19.15 3.78 20.28
CA GLU A 219 18.68 3.08 21.49
C GLU A 219 17.58 2.05 21.22
N THR A 220 17.03 2.00 19.99
CA THR A 220 15.99 1.03 19.64
C THR A 220 16.56 -0.40 19.70
N PRO A 221 15.96 -1.31 20.50
CA PRO A 221 16.43 -2.68 20.61
C PRO A 221 16.07 -3.51 19.37
N GLY A 222 16.82 -4.59 19.16
CA GLY A 222 16.56 -5.59 18.13
C GLY A 222 17.32 -5.35 16.83
N ARG A 223 16.96 -6.12 15.80
CA ARG A 223 17.61 -6.12 14.48
C ARG A 223 16.75 -5.53 13.38
N LEU A 224 15.49 -5.24 13.66
CA LEU A 224 14.53 -4.75 12.68
C LEU A 224 13.98 -3.36 13.06
N PRO A 225 14.83 -2.36 13.35
CA PRO A 225 14.34 -1.02 13.62
C PRO A 225 13.74 -0.42 12.35
N ILE A 226 12.74 0.42 12.54
CA ILE A 226 11.98 1.07 11.49
C ILE A 226 11.92 2.55 11.83
N ALA A 227 12.69 3.36 11.11
CA ALA A 227 12.67 4.81 11.21
C ALA A 227 11.52 5.36 10.34
N LEU A 228 10.34 5.51 10.94
CA LEU A 228 9.17 5.97 10.19
C LEU A 228 9.30 7.43 9.79
N GLY A 229 9.73 8.30 10.71
CA GLY A 229 9.66 9.73 10.47
C GLY A 229 9.74 10.56 11.73
N LYS A 230 9.07 11.71 11.74
CA LYS A 230 8.86 12.52 12.93
C LYS A 230 7.39 12.63 13.29
N THR A 231 7.08 12.79 14.58
CA THR A 231 5.73 13.11 15.03
C THR A 231 5.31 14.51 14.57
N VAL A 232 4.07 14.89 14.91
CA VAL A 232 3.55 16.23 14.66
C VAL A 232 4.32 17.31 15.42
N GLU A 233 4.92 16.99 16.56
CA GLU A 233 5.80 17.89 17.34
C GLU A 233 7.24 17.95 16.79
N GLY A 234 7.59 17.05 15.85
CA GLY A 234 8.93 17.01 15.24
C GLY A 234 9.92 16.06 15.91
N GLU A 235 9.48 15.24 16.86
CA GLU A 235 10.31 14.23 17.53
C GLU A 235 10.52 13.00 16.62
N PRO A 236 11.74 12.44 16.51
CA PRO A 236 11.99 11.21 15.77
C PRO A 236 11.12 10.05 16.28
N PHE A 237 10.36 9.44 15.38
CA PHE A 237 9.49 8.31 15.67
C PHE A 237 10.09 7.03 15.07
N ILE A 238 10.72 6.23 15.94
CA ILE A 238 11.35 4.96 15.59
C ILE A 238 10.56 3.83 16.24
N THR A 239 10.36 2.76 15.48
CA THR A 239 9.68 1.55 15.95
C THR A 239 10.47 0.29 15.58
N THR A 240 9.97 -0.90 15.88
CA THR A 240 10.60 -2.17 15.51
C THR A 240 9.59 -3.19 14.97
N LEU A 241 9.99 -3.91 13.92
CA LEU A 241 9.21 -5.01 13.35
C LEU A 241 9.14 -6.23 14.29
N ASP A 242 10.03 -6.33 15.28
CA ASP A 242 10.02 -7.41 16.28
C ASP A 242 8.76 -7.36 17.19
N GLN A 243 8.32 -6.13 17.47
CA GLN A 243 7.09 -5.83 18.22
C GLN A 243 5.85 -5.83 17.31
N MET A 244 6.06 -5.62 16.01
CA MET A 244 5.04 -5.51 14.96
C MET A 244 5.30 -6.55 13.89
N PRO A 245 5.03 -7.84 14.16
CA PRO A 245 5.60 -8.92 13.37
C PRO A 245 5.27 -8.80 11.88
N HIS A 246 4.11 -8.22 11.58
CA HIS A 246 3.67 -7.98 10.22
C HIS A 246 3.03 -6.60 10.11
N LEU A 247 3.27 -5.95 8.96
CA LEU A 247 2.91 -4.57 8.69
C LEU A 247 2.12 -4.49 7.39
N LEU A 248 0.95 -3.84 7.45
CA LEU A 248 0.19 -3.44 6.26
C LEU A 248 0.47 -1.97 5.94
N VAL A 249 0.90 -1.67 4.72
CA VAL A 249 1.17 -0.31 4.23
C VAL A 249 0.24 -0.02 3.06
N ALA A 250 -0.53 1.06 3.12
CA ALA A 250 -1.41 1.42 2.03
C ALA A 250 -1.42 2.92 1.76
N GLY A 251 -1.66 3.30 0.52
CA GLY A 251 -1.73 4.70 0.13
C GLY A 251 -1.76 4.89 -1.37
N THR A 252 -2.32 6.00 -1.82
CA THR A 252 -2.49 6.25 -3.25
C THR A 252 -1.17 6.65 -3.93
N THR A 253 -1.10 6.60 -5.25
CA THR A 253 0.09 7.03 -5.99
C THR A 253 0.46 8.48 -5.66
N GLY A 254 1.72 8.74 -5.31
CA GLY A 254 2.21 10.07 -4.93
C GLY A 254 2.02 10.45 -3.46
N SER A 255 1.33 9.60 -2.68
CA SER A 255 1.14 9.82 -1.23
C SER A 255 2.44 9.70 -0.41
N GLY A 256 3.46 9.02 -0.94
CA GLY A 256 4.72 8.74 -0.25
C GLY A 256 4.97 7.27 0.07
N LYS A 257 4.04 6.36 -0.26
CA LYS A 257 4.14 4.91 -0.01
C LYS A 257 5.50 4.30 -0.38
N SER A 258 5.94 4.46 -1.63
CA SER A 258 7.20 3.84 -2.11
C SER A 258 8.44 4.40 -1.41
N VAL A 259 8.48 5.72 -1.15
CA VAL A 259 9.56 6.34 -0.36
C VAL A 259 9.54 5.80 1.07
N GLY A 260 8.35 5.65 1.65
CA GLY A 260 8.17 5.02 2.95
C GLY A 260 8.73 3.61 3.00
N ILE A 261 8.37 2.74 2.06
CA ILE A 261 8.89 1.35 1.96
C ILE A 261 10.42 1.35 1.83
N ASN A 262 10.98 2.24 1.01
CA ASN A 262 12.43 2.38 0.89
C ASN A 262 13.07 2.79 2.23
N ALA A 263 12.45 3.72 2.96
CA ALA A 263 12.91 4.10 4.30
C ALA A 263 12.82 2.91 5.30
N LEU A 264 11.78 2.06 5.21
CA LEU A 264 11.67 0.84 6.03
C LEU A 264 12.85 -0.11 5.76
N ILE A 265 13.13 -0.39 4.48
CA ILE A 265 14.23 -1.29 4.07
C ILE A 265 15.57 -0.71 4.52
N HIS A 266 15.82 0.58 4.25
CA HIS A 266 17.07 1.22 4.64
C HIS A 266 17.24 1.25 6.17
N SER A 267 16.17 1.42 6.95
CA SER A 267 16.27 1.37 8.42
C SER A 267 16.92 0.08 8.91
N ILE A 268 16.60 -1.04 8.25
CA ILE A 268 17.18 -2.35 8.54
C ILE A 268 18.61 -2.44 7.99
N LEU A 269 18.87 -1.99 6.76
CA LEU A 269 20.21 -2.02 6.15
C LEU A 269 21.26 -1.20 6.92
N PHE A 270 20.85 -0.11 7.58
CA PHE A 270 21.71 0.69 8.45
C PHE A 270 21.97 0.05 9.83
N ARG A 271 21.28 -1.05 10.16
CA ARG A 271 21.40 -1.72 11.47
C ARG A 271 21.94 -3.16 11.39
N SER A 272 21.66 -3.88 10.31
CA SER A 272 21.77 -5.34 10.29
C SER A 272 22.58 -5.88 9.13
N SER A 273 23.42 -6.87 9.40
CA SER A 273 24.22 -7.56 8.38
C SER A 273 23.41 -8.64 7.65
N PRO A 274 23.89 -9.14 6.49
CA PRO A 274 23.26 -10.24 5.75
C PRO A 274 23.10 -11.53 6.56
N ASP A 275 23.99 -11.78 7.53
CA ASP A 275 23.90 -12.94 8.43
C ASP A 275 22.84 -12.78 9.52
N GLU A 276 22.39 -11.54 9.77
CA GLU A 276 21.37 -11.24 10.78
C GLU A 276 19.99 -11.08 10.16
N VAL A 277 19.90 -10.48 8.97
CA VAL A 277 18.64 -10.23 8.27
C VAL A 277 18.78 -10.54 6.79
N LYS A 278 17.79 -11.23 6.25
CA LYS A 278 17.64 -11.56 4.84
C LYS A 278 16.32 -11.04 4.30
N PHE A 279 16.30 -10.70 3.01
CA PHE A 279 15.12 -10.19 2.32
C PHE A 279 14.62 -11.12 1.22
N ILE A 280 13.29 -11.17 1.10
CA ILE A 280 12.60 -11.62 -0.12
C ILE A 280 11.76 -10.44 -0.59
N LEU A 281 12.09 -9.90 -1.76
CA LEU A 281 11.43 -8.72 -2.33
C LEU A 281 10.54 -9.15 -3.50
N ILE A 282 9.26 -8.78 -3.45
CA ILE A 282 8.26 -9.08 -4.46
C ILE A 282 7.78 -7.74 -5.07
N ASP A 283 8.11 -7.52 -6.34
CA ASP A 283 7.76 -6.34 -7.12
C ASP A 283 7.26 -6.74 -8.52
N PRO A 284 5.94 -7.04 -8.65
CA PRO A 284 5.36 -7.44 -9.93
C PRO A 284 5.47 -6.38 -11.03
N LYS A 285 5.67 -5.10 -10.64
CA LYS A 285 5.76 -3.97 -11.58
C LYS A 285 7.18 -3.62 -11.98
N GLN A 286 8.19 -4.13 -11.28
CA GLN A 286 9.62 -3.88 -11.51
C GLN A 286 10.04 -2.41 -11.44
N VAL A 287 9.35 -1.60 -10.64
CA VAL A 287 9.60 -0.16 -10.58
C VAL A 287 10.33 0.23 -9.30
N GLU A 288 9.94 -0.34 -8.17
CA GLU A 288 10.27 0.24 -6.86
C GLU A 288 11.40 -0.54 -6.18
N LEU A 289 11.38 -1.88 -6.24
CA LEU A 289 12.31 -2.73 -5.48
C LEU A 289 13.46 -3.29 -6.33
N LYS A 290 13.43 -3.11 -7.65
CA LYS A 290 14.51 -3.58 -8.54
C LYS A 290 15.87 -2.97 -8.22
N VAL A 291 15.91 -1.79 -7.60
CA VAL A 291 17.15 -1.14 -7.18
C VAL A 291 17.94 -1.97 -6.17
N TYR A 292 17.30 -2.90 -5.46
CA TYR A 292 17.94 -3.71 -4.42
C TYR A 292 18.56 -5.01 -4.94
N GLU A 293 18.48 -5.33 -6.23
CA GLU A 293 18.86 -6.64 -6.82
C GLU A 293 20.26 -7.15 -6.41
N GLU A 294 21.19 -6.24 -6.13
CA GLU A 294 22.60 -6.56 -5.88
C GLU A 294 22.99 -6.55 -4.39
N ILE A 295 22.05 -6.39 -3.45
CA ILE A 295 22.41 -6.39 -2.02
C ILE A 295 22.69 -7.81 -1.50
N PRO A 296 23.72 -8.01 -0.65
CA PRO A 296 24.06 -9.33 -0.10
C PRO A 296 22.97 -9.93 0.82
N HIS A 297 21.99 -9.12 1.25
CA HIS A 297 20.86 -9.56 2.06
C HIS A 297 19.78 -10.30 1.28
N LEU A 298 19.77 -10.24 -0.05
CA LEU A 298 18.74 -10.92 -0.85
C LEU A 298 18.92 -12.45 -0.84
N MET A 299 17.80 -13.17 -0.68
CA MET A 299 17.76 -14.64 -0.79
C MET A 299 17.34 -15.10 -2.19
N THR A 300 16.73 -14.22 -2.97
CA THR A 300 16.32 -14.47 -4.35
C THR A 300 16.53 -13.21 -5.17
N PRO A 301 16.59 -13.32 -6.50
CA PRO A 301 16.31 -12.19 -7.38
C PRO A 301 14.98 -11.53 -7.01
N VAL A 302 14.81 -10.24 -7.31
CA VAL A 302 13.53 -9.56 -7.05
C VAL A 302 12.42 -10.29 -7.82
N VAL A 303 11.40 -10.72 -7.09
CA VAL A 303 10.36 -11.60 -7.64
C VAL A 303 9.34 -10.76 -8.39
N THR A 304 9.29 -10.94 -9.71
CA THR A 304 8.43 -10.18 -10.62
C THR A 304 7.23 -11.00 -11.10
N ASP A 305 7.35 -12.32 -11.13
CA ASP A 305 6.28 -13.23 -11.53
C ASP A 305 5.35 -13.54 -10.36
N VAL A 306 4.04 -13.38 -10.60
CA VAL A 306 3.00 -13.53 -9.57
C VAL A 306 2.89 -14.97 -9.03
N LYS A 307 3.17 -16.00 -9.84
CA LYS A 307 3.14 -17.40 -9.39
C LYS A 307 4.39 -17.71 -8.56
N LYS A 308 5.56 -17.23 -9.00
CA LYS A 308 6.79 -17.34 -8.22
C LYS A 308 6.69 -16.62 -6.88
N ALA A 309 5.96 -15.51 -6.81
CA ALA A 309 5.66 -14.82 -5.55
C ALA A 309 4.83 -15.70 -4.60
N ALA A 310 3.81 -16.39 -5.11
CA ALA A 310 3.06 -17.37 -4.32
C ALA A 310 3.95 -18.53 -3.83
N ASN A 311 4.87 -19.01 -4.69
CA ASN A 311 5.85 -20.03 -4.31
C ASN A 311 6.78 -19.56 -3.19
N ALA A 312 7.28 -18.32 -3.25
CA ALA A 312 8.12 -17.74 -2.21
C ALA A 312 7.39 -17.65 -0.86
N LEU A 313 6.11 -17.26 -0.87
CA LEU A 313 5.28 -17.25 0.34
C LEU A 313 5.05 -18.66 0.89
N ASN A 314 4.79 -19.65 0.03
CA ASN A 314 4.65 -21.04 0.43
C ASN A 314 5.96 -21.62 0.97
N TRP A 315 7.11 -21.26 0.38
CA TRP A 315 8.43 -21.59 0.90
C TRP A 315 8.62 -21.00 2.31
N ALA A 316 8.26 -19.73 2.51
CA ALA A 316 8.36 -19.10 3.83
C ALA A 316 7.50 -19.81 4.89
N VAL A 317 6.34 -20.35 4.51
CA VAL A 317 5.51 -21.18 5.40
C VAL A 317 6.20 -22.51 5.75
N ARG A 318 6.91 -23.13 4.80
CA ARG A 318 7.71 -24.33 5.07
C ARG A 318 8.89 -24.02 5.99
N GLU A 319 9.64 -22.96 5.68
CA GLU A 319 10.76 -22.48 6.50
C GLU A 319 10.30 -22.14 7.93
N MET A 320 9.16 -21.47 8.07
CA MET A 320 8.54 -21.23 9.39
C MET A 320 8.34 -22.53 10.17
N THR A 321 7.84 -23.57 9.49
CA THR A 321 7.58 -24.89 10.11
C THR A 321 8.88 -25.59 10.49
N GLU A 322 9.92 -25.54 9.65
CA GLU A 322 11.23 -26.11 9.97
C GLU A 322 11.90 -25.37 11.14
N ARG A 323 11.84 -24.04 11.17
CA ARG A 323 12.39 -23.25 12.29
C ARG A 323 11.74 -23.60 13.62
N TYR A 324 10.45 -23.90 13.65
CA TYR A 324 9.80 -24.38 14.87
C TYR A 324 10.39 -25.70 15.37
N LYS A 325 10.83 -26.60 14.48
CA LYS A 325 11.54 -27.83 14.88
C LYS A 325 12.88 -27.49 15.51
N TYR A 326 13.62 -26.52 14.97
CA TYR A 326 14.88 -26.05 15.57
C TYR A 326 14.66 -25.43 16.95
N LEU A 327 13.63 -24.58 17.12
CA LEU A 327 13.29 -24.00 18.42
C LEU A 327 12.92 -25.09 19.44
N ALA A 328 12.12 -26.08 19.02
CA ALA A 328 11.72 -27.20 19.87
C ALA A 328 12.92 -28.07 20.28
N ALA A 329 13.82 -28.39 19.34
CA ALA A 329 15.04 -29.16 19.60
C ALA A 329 15.97 -28.45 20.59
N ALA A 330 16.12 -27.12 20.46
CA ALA A 330 16.88 -26.29 21.39
C ALA A 330 16.12 -25.93 22.68
N LYS A 331 14.84 -26.34 22.82
CA LYS A 331 13.96 -26.03 23.96
C LYS A 331 13.78 -24.52 24.24
N VAL A 332 13.77 -23.72 23.19
CA VAL A 332 13.60 -22.26 23.25
C VAL A 332 12.28 -21.84 22.60
N ARG A 333 11.85 -20.59 22.86
CA ARG A 333 10.55 -20.08 22.39
C ARG A 333 10.65 -19.03 21.29
N SER A 334 11.85 -18.51 21.02
CA SER A 334 12.06 -17.50 19.99
C SER A 334 13.39 -17.67 19.28
N ILE A 335 13.48 -17.11 18.08
CA ILE A 335 14.71 -17.01 17.29
C ILE A 335 15.83 -16.31 18.06
N ASP A 336 15.53 -15.28 18.86
CA ASP A 336 16.52 -14.61 19.71
C ASP A 336 17.18 -15.57 20.70
N GLN A 337 16.36 -16.37 21.38
CA GLN A 337 16.81 -17.36 22.34
C GLN A 337 17.58 -18.49 21.64
N TYR A 338 17.13 -18.92 20.46
CA TYR A 338 17.83 -19.90 19.64
C TYR A 338 19.21 -19.38 19.23
N ASN A 339 19.29 -18.16 18.70
CA ASN A 339 20.53 -17.56 18.26
C ASN A 339 21.49 -17.30 19.44
N ALA A 340 20.97 -16.92 20.61
CA ALA A 340 21.76 -16.81 21.83
C ALA A 340 22.30 -18.17 22.30
N TYR A 341 21.49 -19.23 22.23
CA TYR A 341 21.88 -20.59 22.56
C TYR A 341 22.95 -21.12 21.60
N VAL A 342 22.75 -21.00 20.28
CA VAL A 342 23.74 -21.47 19.30
C VAL A 342 25.06 -20.69 19.41
N ARG A 343 25.02 -19.40 19.73
CA ARG A 343 26.24 -18.61 19.98
C ARG A 343 26.97 -19.00 21.26
N SER A 344 26.29 -19.58 22.25
CA SER A 344 26.92 -20.05 23.49
C SER A 344 27.51 -21.45 23.36
N LEU A 345 27.12 -22.21 22.33
CA LEU A 345 27.78 -23.46 21.97
C LEU A 345 29.17 -23.12 21.42
N THR A 346 30.23 -23.57 22.09
CA THR A 346 31.57 -23.61 21.51
C THR A 346 31.50 -24.35 20.17
N PRO A 347 32.17 -23.88 19.09
CA PRO A 347 32.21 -24.59 17.83
C PRO A 347 32.96 -25.91 18.01
N SER A 348 32.26 -26.94 18.48
CA SER A 348 32.77 -28.29 18.56
C SER A 348 32.56 -28.93 17.19
N SER A 349 33.68 -29.12 16.50
CA SER A 349 33.84 -30.04 15.38
C SER A 349 33.47 -31.45 15.87
N ALA A 350 32.19 -31.78 15.92
CA ALA A 350 31.71 -33.08 16.32
C ALA A 350 30.68 -33.56 15.31
N ASP A 351 31.08 -34.61 14.60
CA ASP A 351 30.32 -35.31 13.58
C ASP A 351 28.92 -35.72 14.07
N GLY A 352 27.91 -35.44 13.24
CA GLY A 352 26.61 -36.14 13.29
C GLY A 352 25.43 -35.43 13.96
N VAL A 353 25.54 -34.17 14.38
CA VAL A 353 24.36 -33.36 14.78
C VAL A 353 23.85 -32.60 13.54
N PRO A 354 22.53 -32.59 13.24
CA PRO A 354 21.97 -31.80 12.14
C PRO A 354 22.40 -30.34 12.26
N ASP A 355 22.39 -29.60 11.14
CA ASP A 355 22.87 -28.23 10.85
C ASP A 355 22.42 -27.11 11.82
N MET A 356 22.49 -27.35 13.14
CA MET A 356 22.06 -26.52 14.26
C MET A 356 23.18 -25.60 14.76
N ASN A 357 24.32 -25.55 14.07
CA ASN A 357 25.52 -24.86 14.55
C ASN A 357 25.60 -23.39 14.11
N ARG A 358 24.57 -22.85 13.46
CA ARG A 358 24.56 -21.45 13.00
C ARG A 358 23.34 -20.68 13.48
N PRO A 359 23.51 -19.40 13.88
CA PRO A 359 22.39 -18.50 14.09
C PRO A 359 21.53 -18.40 12.82
N LEU A 360 20.22 -18.33 13.02
CA LEU A 360 19.25 -18.12 11.94
C LEU A 360 19.06 -16.62 11.72
N PRO A 361 19.10 -16.13 10.46
CA PRO A 361 18.77 -14.75 10.15
C PRO A 361 17.27 -14.53 10.27
N TYR A 362 16.85 -13.30 10.60
CA TYR A 362 15.48 -12.87 10.36
C TYR A 362 15.21 -12.83 8.86
N ILE A 363 13.98 -13.18 8.46
CA ILE A 363 13.54 -13.07 7.06
C ILE A 363 12.46 -12.00 6.99
N VAL A 364 12.69 -10.97 6.19
CA VAL A 364 11.71 -9.91 5.93
C VAL A 364 11.22 -10.04 4.50
N ILE A 365 9.94 -10.35 4.34
CA ILE A 365 9.30 -10.46 3.04
C ILE A 365 8.55 -9.16 2.76
N VAL A 366 8.93 -8.47 1.68
CA VAL A 366 8.34 -7.20 1.28
C VAL A 366 7.58 -7.39 -0.04
N ILE A 367 6.29 -7.05 -0.03
CA ILE A 367 5.44 -7.07 -1.23
C ILE A 367 5.07 -5.62 -1.54
N ASP A 368 5.56 -5.05 -2.64
CA ASP A 368 5.25 -3.65 -2.97
C ASP A 368 3.78 -3.45 -3.37
N GLU A 369 3.20 -4.38 -4.14
CA GLU A 369 1.81 -4.29 -4.59
C GLU A 369 1.09 -5.63 -4.42
N LEU A 370 0.38 -5.76 -3.30
CA LEU A 370 -0.43 -6.93 -2.99
C LEU A 370 -1.59 -7.12 -3.98
N TYR A 371 -2.13 -6.04 -4.56
CA TYR A 371 -3.24 -6.13 -5.52
C TYR A 371 -2.91 -7.06 -6.70
N ASP A 372 -1.70 -6.96 -7.26
CA ASP A 372 -1.33 -7.74 -8.44
C ASP A 372 -1.28 -9.24 -8.14
N LEU A 373 -0.87 -9.60 -6.91
CA LEU A 373 -0.89 -10.98 -6.45
C LEU A 373 -2.31 -11.48 -6.20
N MET A 374 -3.13 -10.69 -5.51
CA MET A 374 -4.52 -11.06 -5.21
C MET A 374 -5.36 -11.18 -6.49
N ALA A 375 -5.11 -10.34 -7.49
CA ALA A 375 -5.81 -10.39 -8.77
C ALA A 375 -5.52 -11.69 -9.56
N ALA A 376 -4.34 -12.30 -9.37
CA ALA A 376 -3.92 -13.47 -10.11
C ALA A 376 -4.07 -14.79 -9.33
N VAL A 377 -3.67 -14.80 -8.06
CA VAL A 377 -3.51 -16.01 -7.22
C VAL A 377 -3.97 -15.78 -5.77
N ALA A 378 -5.10 -15.08 -5.58
CA ALA A 378 -5.65 -14.72 -4.27
C ALA A 378 -5.64 -15.85 -3.23
N LYS A 379 -6.17 -17.02 -3.58
CA LYS A 379 -6.37 -18.13 -2.62
C LYS A 379 -5.04 -18.58 -2.00
N GLU A 380 -4.02 -18.78 -2.82
CA GLU A 380 -2.70 -19.24 -2.39
C GLU A 380 -2.01 -18.16 -1.54
N VAL A 381 -2.04 -16.92 -2.01
CA VAL A 381 -1.42 -15.76 -1.34
C VAL A 381 -2.08 -15.48 0.01
N GLU A 382 -3.41 -15.42 0.07
CA GLU A 382 -4.16 -15.17 1.30
C GLU A 382 -3.94 -16.29 2.32
N THR A 383 -3.92 -17.56 1.88
CA THR A 383 -3.66 -18.70 2.76
C THR A 383 -2.25 -18.62 3.35
N ALA A 384 -1.24 -18.32 2.53
CA ALA A 384 0.13 -18.20 3.00
C ALA A 384 0.32 -17.01 3.95
N ILE A 385 -0.24 -15.83 3.60
CA ILE A 385 -0.22 -14.65 4.46
C ILE A 385 -0.90 -14.95 5.80
N ALA A 386 -2.07 -15.59 5.82
CA ALA A 386 -2.78 -15.93 7.04
C ALA A 386 -1.96 -16.84 7.96
N ARG A 387 -1.33 -17.88 7.40
CA ARG A 387 -0.48 -18.80 8.18
C ARG A 387 0.76 -18.11 8.73
N LEU A 388 1.47 -17.35 7.90
CA LEU A 388 2.65 -16.59 8.31
C LEU A 388 2.27 -15.58 9.38
N SER A 389 1.27 -14.75 9.13
CA SER A 389 0.91 -13.67 10.05
C SER A 389 0.45 -14.13 11.43
N ALA A 390 -0.09 -15.36 11.53
CA ALA A 390 -0.48 -15.96 12.79
C ALA A 390 0.69 -16.55 13.61
N MET A 391 1.73 -17.10 12.96
CA MET A 391 2.73 -17.96 13.62
C MET A 391 4.19 -17.57 13.38
N ALA A 392 4.50 -16.69 12.42
CA ALA A 392 5.87 -16.43 11.99
C ALA A 392 6.70 -15.59 12.97
N ARG A 393 6.06 -14.81 13.85
CA ARG A 393 6.73 -13.91 14.80
C ARG A 393 7.84 -14.59 15.60
N ALA A 394 7.56 -15.75 16.20
CA ALA A 394 8.50 -16.41 17.10
C ALA A 394 9.75 -16.93 16.37
N VAL A 395 9.61 -17.26 15.08
CA VAL A 395 10.67 -17.83 14.25
C VAL A 395 11.40 -16.78 13.41
N GLY A 396 11.11 -15.49 13.62
CA GLY A 396 11.81 -14.37 12.99
C GLY A 396 11.50 -14.19 11.50
N ILE A 397 10.28 -14.53 11.07
CA ILE A 397 9.82 -14.24 9.70
C ILE A 397 8.76 -13.14 9.77
N HIS A 398 8.97 -12.07 9.02
CA HIS A 398 8.17 -10.84 9.07
C HIS A 398 7.63 -10.48 7.69
N LEU A 399 6.45 -9.88 7.65
CA LEU A 399 5.78 -9.49 6.41
C LEU A 399 5.59 -7.97 6.37
N ILE A 400 5.97 -7.34 5.26
CA ILE A 400 5.61 -5.96 4.93
C ILE A 400 4.78 -6.03 3.65
N LEU A 401 3.46 -5.89 3.80
CA LEU A 401 2.53 -5.95 2.68
C LEU A 401 2.13 -4.54 2.30
N ALA A 402 2.38 -4.15 1.06
CA ALA A 402 2.00 -2.84 0.56
C ALA A 402 0.95 -2.92 -0.55
N THR A 403 0.10 -1.89 -0.64
CA THR A 403 -0.87 -1.76 -1.74
C THR A 403 -1.16 -0.30 -2.06
N GLN A 404 -1.31 0.01 -3.35
CA GLN A 404 -1.82 1.32 -3.79
C GLN A 404 -3.34 1.32 -4.01
N ARG A 405 -3.97 0.15 -3.92
CA ARG A 405 -5.40 -0.06 -4.16
C ARG A 405 -6.05 -0.61 -2.89
N PRO A 406 -6.37 0.25 -1.91
CA PRO A 406 -7.03 -0.18 -0.68
C PRO A 406 -8.50 -0.52 -0.94
N SER A 407 -8.77 -1.74 -1.43
CA SER A 407 -10.12 -2.28 -1.64
C SER A 407 -10.38 -3.50 -0.75
N ARG A 408 -11.66 -3.89 -0.61
CA ARG A 408 -12.06 -5.08 0.17
C ARG A 408 -11.52 -6.39 -0.40
N ASP A 409 -11.28 -6.43 -1.71
CA ASP A 409 -10.79 -7.62 -2.40
C ASP A 409 -9.27 -7.80 -2.21
N VAL A 410 -8.55 -6.73 -1.88
CA VAL A 410 -7.11 -6.77 -1.56
C VAL A 410 -6.88 -6.90 -0.07
N ILE A 411 -7.56 -6.05 0.70
CA ILE A 411 -7.44 -5.99 2.16
C ILE A 411 -8.62 -6.76 2.76
N THR A 412 -8.56 -8.09 2.62
CA THR A 412 -9.62 -9.00 3.07
C THR A 412 -9.72 -9.03 4.60
N GLY A 413 -10.83 -9.55 5.13
CA GLY A 413 -11.01 -9.70 6.58
C GLY A 413 -9.91 -10.54 7.24
N VAL A 414 -9.42 -11.58 6.55
CA VAL A 414 -8.35 -12.48 7.02
C VAL A 414 -7.01 -11.75 7.09
N ILE A 415 -6.70 -10.93 6.08
CA ILE A 415 -5.48 -10.11 6.09
C ILE A 415 -5.54 -9.10 7.24
N LYS A 416 -6.67 -8.40 7.40
CA LYS A 416 -6.81 -7.41 8.48
C LYS A 416 -6.74 -8.01 9.87
N SER A 417 -7.35 -9.18 10.09
CA SER A 417 -7.43 -9.78 11.42
C SER A 417 -6.07 -10.23 11.95
N ASN A 418 -5.11 -10.55 11.06
CA ASN A 418 -3.78 -10.99 11.44
C ASN A 418 -2.71 -9.88 11.38
N LEU A 419 -2.94 -8.80 10.63
CA LEU A 419 -2.04 -7.64 10.55
C LEU A 419 -2.47 -6.54 11.52
N SER A 420 -1.96 -6.61 12.74
CA SER A 420 -2.31 -5.69 13.83
C SER A 420 -1.65 -4.31 13.73
N SER A 421 -0.53 -4.19 13.00
CA SER A 421 0.15 -2.91 12.80
C SER A 421 0.00 -2.43 11.35
N ARG A 422 -0.38 -1.16 11.19
CA ARG A 422 -0.80 -0.61 9.90
C ARG A 422 -0.30 0.81 9.69
N ILE A 423 0.05 1.12 8.46
CA ILE A 423 0.42 2.46 8.00
C ILE A 423 -0.51 2.83 6.85
N ALA A 424 -1.20 3.95 6.99
CA ALA A 424 -1.92 4.57 5.89
C ALA A 424 -1.24 5.88 5.52
N PHE A 425 -0.72 5.96 4.30
CA PHE A 425 -0.44 7.23 3.64
C PHE A 425 -1.75 7.82 3.09
N GLN A 426 -1.67 9.02 2.53
CA GLN A 426 -2.83 9.71 1.94
C GLN A 426 -3.64 8.81 1.00
N VAL A 427 -4.94 8.72 1.30
CA VAL A 427 -5.97 8.09 0.46
C VAL A 427 -6.98 9.12 -0.02
N ARG A 428 -7.85 8.77 -0.95
CA ARG A 428 -8.82 9.72 -1.53
C ARG A 428 -10.12 9.77 -0.75
N GLU A 429 -10.53 8.64 -0.19
CA GLU A 429 -11.85 8.51 0.41
C GLU A 429 -11.81 7.99 1.86
N LYS A 430 -12.78 8.44 2.66
CA LYS A 430 -13.01 7.95 4.04
C LYS A 430 -13.18 6.42 4.09
N LEU A 431 -13.79 5.85 3.05
CA LEU A 431 -13.96 4.41 2.94
C LEU A 431 -12.61 3.68 2.86
N GLU A 432 -11.67 4.19 2.07
CA GLU A 432 -10.32 3.65 1.95
C GLU A 432 -9.56 3.74 3.28
N SER A 433 -9.68 4.87 3.99
CA SER A 433 -9.10 5.03 5.33
C SER A 433 -9.61 3.95 6.29
N ARG A 434 -10.94 3.71 6.32
CA ARG A 434 -11.53 2.66 7.17
C ARG A 434 -11.14 1.25 6.74
N LEU A 435 -10.91 1.01 5.45
CA LEU A 435 -10.44 -0.30 5.00
C LEU A 435 -9.03 -0.60 5.54
N ILE A 436 -8.18 0.41 5.68
CA ILE A 436 -6.81 0.24 6.17
C ILE A 436 -6.75 0.31 7.70
N LEU A 437 -7.31 1.35 8.32
CA LEU A 437 -7.10 1.68 9.74
C LEU A 437 -8.28 1.32 10.65
N ASP A 438 -9.38 0.83 10.07
CA ASP A 438 -10.70 0.71 10.73
C ASP A 438 -11.25 2.05 11.26
N GLN A 439 -10.62 3.18 10.86
CA GLN A 439 -10.90 4.54 11.30
C GLN A 439 -10.74 5.54 10.13
N ASN A 440 -11.38 6.70 10.23
CA ASN A 440 -11.17 7.81 9.29
C ASN A 440 -9.86 8.55 9.61
N GLY A 441 -9.40 9.37 8.67
CA GLY A 441 -8.32 10.35 8.86
C GLY A 441 -7.19 10.23 7.84
N ALA A 442 -7.03 9.09 7.15
CA ALA A 442 -5.99 8.99 6.13
C ALA A 442 -6.32 9.82 4.88
N GLU A 443 -7.61 10.14 4.67
CA GLU A 443 -8.08 11.04 3.61
C GLU A 443 -7.74 12.51 3.85
N THR A 444 -7.44 12.91 5.10
CA THR A 444 -7.08 14.29 5.47
C THR A 444 -5.57 14.50 5.55
N LEU A 445 -4.79 13.49 5.19
CA LEU A 445 -3.33 13.59 5.11
C LEU A 445 -2.89 14.47 3.94
N GLU A 446 -1.69 15.00 4.06
CA GLU A 446 -1.11 16.00 3.16
C GLU A 446 -0.33 15.39 1.98
N GLY A 447 -0.24 14.05 1.92
CA GLY A 447 0.59 13.32 0.98
C GLY A 447 2.09 13.51 1.23
N LYS A 448 2.92 13.19 0.22
CA LYS A 448 4.39 13.38 0.26
C LYS A 448 5.08 12.79 1.51
N GLY A 449 4.61 11.66 2.02
CA GLY A 449 5.17 10.97 3.17
C GLY A 449 4.42 11.18 4.48
N ASP A 450 3.40 12.04 4.51
CA ASP A 450 2.48 12.14 5.65
C ASP A 450 1.64 10.86 5.79
N MET A 451 1.62 10.31 7.00
CA MET A 451 0.99 9.02 7.29
C MET A 451 0.36 8.95 8.68
N LEU A 452 -0.62 8.06 8.80
CA LEU A 452 -1.15 7.59 10.08
C LEU A 452 -0.64 6.19 10.34
N TYR A 453 -0.04 6.03 11.50
CA TYR A 453 0.46 4.78 12.01
C TYR A 453 -0.47 4.25 13.11
N LEU A 454 -0.90 2.98 12.97
CA LEU A 454 -1.66 2.24 13.96
C LEU A 454 -0.74 1.21 14.63
N PRO A 455 -0.37 1.44 15.91
CA PRO A 455 0.42 0.48 16.67
C PRO A 455 -0.36 -0.80 16.99
N PRO A 456 0.33 -1.94 17.15
CA PRO A 456 -0.31 -3.20 17.47
C PRO A 456 -0.94 -3.12 18.87
N GLY A 457 -2.18 -3.60 18.99
CA GLY A 457 -2.93 -3.58 20.25
C GLY A 457 -3.40 -2.19 20.70
N SER A 458 -3.14 -1.15 19.93
CA SER A 458 -3.63 0.22 20.18
C SER A 458 -4.82 0.51 19.26
N GLY A 459 -5.84 1.21 19.77
CA GLY A 459 -6.88 1.82 18.96
C GLY A 459 -6.54 3.24 18.50
N ARG A 460 -5.44 3.81 18.99
CA ARG A 460 -5.06 5.20 18.74
C ARG A 460 -4.09 5.31 17.58
N LEU A 461 -4.41 6.21 16.65
CA LEU A 461 -3.55 6.56 15.52
C LEU A 461 -2.49 7.57 15.96
N VAL A 462 -1.29 7.39 15.43
CA VAL A 462 -0.16 8.33 15.58
C VAL A 462 0.11 8.92 14.20
N ARG A 463 0.03 10.24 14.07
CA ARG A 463 0.42 10.92 12.83
C ARG A 463 1.93 11.07 12.79
N VAL A 464 2.53 10.62 11.69
CA VAL A 464 3.98 10.63 11.48
C VAL A 464 4.26 11.19 10.09
N HIS A 465 5.21 12.11 10.02
CA HIS A 465 5.70 12.67 8.78
C HIS A 465 6.93 11.88 8.33
N GLY A 466 6.82 11.17 7.22
CA GLY A 466 7.80 10.20 6.76
C GLY A 466 9.18 10.77 6.48
N GLY A 467 10.21 10.00 6.83
CA GLY A 467 11.58 10.27 6.40
C GLY A 467 11.70 10.22 4.88
N PHE A 468 12.23 11.28 4.30
CA PHE A 468 12.50 11.37 2.87
C PHE A 468 13.86 10.77 2.56
N LEU A 469 13.85 9.76 1.71
CA LEU A 469 15.03 9.15 1.12
C LEU A 469 14.95 9.30 -0.40
N SER A 470 15.92 9.98 -0.99
CA SER A 470 15.98 10.16 -2.44
C SER A 470 16.52 8.94 -3.17
N ASN A 471 16.19 8.81 -4.45
CA ASN A 471 16.74 7.72 -5.28
C ASN A 471 18.28 7.76 -5.36
N ALA A 472 18.89 8.95 -5.31
CA ALA A 472 20.34 9.09 -5.34
C ALA A 472 20.97 8.58 -4.03
N GLU A 473 20.39 8.90 -2.88
CA GLU A 473 20.80 8.34 -1.59
C GLU A 473 20.67 6.82 -1.57
N THR A 474 19.52 6.30 -2.02
CA THR A 474 19.30 4.85 -2.17
C THR A 474 20.41 4.22 -3.00
N GLN A 475 20.68 4.74 -4.20
CA GLN A 475 21.72 4.18 -5.08
C GLN A 475 23.11 4.19 -4.45
N ARG A 476 23.50 5.26 -3.73
CA ARG A 476 24.79 5.32 -3.03
C ARG A 476 24.90 4.23 -1.96
N VAL A 477 23.84 4.02 -1.18
CA VAL A 477 23.80 2.96 -0.17
C VAL A 477 23.88 1.58 -0.82
N ILE A 478 23.08 1.31 -1.85
CA ILE A 478 23.12 0.01 -2.54
C ILE A 478 24.49 -0.25 -3.16
N GLN A 479 25.09 0.75 -3.83
CA GLN A 479 26.42 0.60 -4.41
C GLN A 479 27.50 0.32 -3.35
N TYR A 480 27.40 0.94 -2.18
CA TYR A 480 28.29 0.63 -1.06
C TYR A 480 28.12 -0.82 -0.57
N LEU A 481 26.88 -1.32 -0.54
CA LEU A 481 26.57 -2.68 -0.09
C LEU A 481 26.98 -3.75 -1.11
N SER A 482 26.73 -3.54 -2.40
CA SER A 482 27.04 -4.53 -3.45
C SER A 482 28.55 -4.77 -3.60
N ARG A 483 29.38 -3.79 -3.26
CA ARG A 483 30.86 -3.94 -3.24
C ARG A 483 31.38 -4.86 -2.13
N GLN A 484 30.55 -5.20 -1.15
CA GLN A 484 30.96 -6.02 0.00
C GLN A 484 30.64 -7.51 -0.16
N GLY A 485 29.87 -7.88 -1.18
CA GLY A 485 29.56 -9.27 -1.50
C GLY A 485 28.35 -9.42 -2.41
N GLU A 486 28.33 -10.50 -3.18
CA GLU A 486 27.19 -10.87 -4.02
C GLU A 486 26.09 -11.57 -3.22
N PRO A 487 24.82 -11.42 -3.61
CA PRO A 487 23.73 -12.17 -2.98
C PRO A 487 23.88 -13.67 -3.22
N SER A 488 23.63 -14.45 -2.15
CA SER A 488 23.56 -15.91 -2.25
C SER A 488 22.11 -16.31 -2.43
N PHE A 489 21.73 -16.60 -3.69
CA PHE A 489 20.37 -16.96 -4.04
C PHE A 489 20.06 -18.43 -3.76
N ASP A 490 18.93 -18.68 -3.12
CA ASP A 490 18.35 -20.02 -2.96
C ASP A 490 17.26 -20.24 -4.03
N ALA A 491 17.58 -21.11 -4.98
CA ALA A 491 16.68 -21.45 -6.07
C ALA A 491 15.44 -22.22 -5.61
N ASP A 492 15.43 -22.85 -4.43
CA ASP A 492 14.27 -23.58 -3.91
C ASP A 492 13.10 -22.65 -3.54
N ILE A 493 13.40 -21.40 -3.19
CA ILE A 493 12.39 -20.40 -2.79
C ILE A 493 11.37 -20.17 -3.92
N LEU A 494 11.82 -20.18 -5.17
CA LEU A 494 10.98 -19.85 -6.34
C LEU A 494 10.40 -21.09 -7.04
N LYS A 495 10.78 -22.29 -6.63
CA LYS A 495 10.27 -23.54 -7.22
C LYS A 495 8.87 -23.84 -6.72
N ASP A 496 8.09 -24.50 -7.56
CA ASP A 496 6.80 -25.06 -7.15
C ASP A 496 7.02 -26.04 -6.00
N ALA A 497 6.13 -26.00 -5.00
CA ALA A 497 6.14 -27.01 -3.95
C ALA A 497 6.01 -28.40 -4.61
N PRO A 498 6.79 -29.41 -4.20
CA PRO A 498 6.54 -30.77 -4.64
C PRO A 498 5.08 -31.10 -4.29
N ALA A 499 4.33 -31.60 -5.27
CA ALA A 499 2.93 -31.97 -5.06
C ALA A 499 2.87 -32.87 -3.83
N ALA A 500 2.15 -32.44 -2.79
CA ALA A 500 1.83 -33.30 -1.68
C ALA A 500 1.05 -34.49 -2.28
N GLU A 501 1.64 -35.67 -2.29
CA GLU A 501 0.93 -36.90 -2.60
C GLU A 501 -0.27 -36.96 -1.67
N GLY A 502 -1.45 -36.82 -2.26
CA GLY A 502 -2.73 -36.87 -1.55
C GLY A 502 -2.93 -38.26 -0.98
N GLY A 503 -2.45 -38.48 0.25
CA GLY A 503 -2.93 -39.55 1.09
C GLY A 503 -4.34 -39.22 1.55
N GLU A 504 -5.35 -39.76 0.86
CA GLU A 504 -6.67 -39.91 1.44
C GLU A 504 -6.54 -40.64 2.79
N PRO A 505 -7.10 -40.12 3.90
CA PRO A 505 -7.24 -40.94 5.08
C PRO A 505 -8.20 -42.07 4.73
N ALA A 506 -7.70 -43.31 4.75
CA ALA A 506 -8.51 -44.50 4.64
C ALA A 506 -9.63 -44.41 5.68
N ALA A 507 -10.87 -44.41 5.21
CA ALA A 507 -12.03 -44.57 6.06
C ALA A 507 -11.93 -45.94 6.74
N GLU A 508 -11.61 -45.95 8.04
CA GLU A 508 -11.85 -47.11 8.88
C GLU A 508 -13.37 -47.32 8.96
N GLY A 509 -13.81 -48.42 8.36
CA GLY A 509 -15.19 -48.89 8.40
C GLY A 509 -15.41 -49.89 9.54
N ALA A 510 -16.62 -49.79 10.09
CA ALA A 510 -17.40 -50.76 10.87
C ALA A 510 -16.89 -51.17 12.26
#